data_AF-A0A7T0PCI8-F1
#
_entry.id   AF-A0A7T0PCI8-F1
#
_cell.length_a   1.000
_cell.length_b   1.000
_cell.length_c   1.000
_cell.angle_alpha   90.00
_cell.angle_beta   90.00
_cell.angle_gamma   90.00
#
_symmetry.space_group_name_H-M   'P 1'
#
loop_
_entity.id
_entity.type
_entity.pdbx_description
1 polymer ?
#
loop_
_entity_poly.entity_id
_entity_poly.type
_entity_poly.pdbx_seq_one_letter_code
_entity_poly.pdbx_strand_id
1 'polypeptide(L)'
;MTTQPYFEAIARQMPQARYVLPNFEERTAYGFKRQDPYAKLFEDRIVFLGVQVDDASADDVMAQLLVLESQDPDSLITMYINSPGGSFTALTAIYDTMQYIKPQIQTVCLGQAASAAAVLLAAGSPGKRLALPNARILIHQPAMEGMQGQASDIQIVADEIDRMRVWLEDTLAHHTGTPAEQIRRDIERDKILTAQQAADYGLVDQVLASRKAQ
;
A
#
# COMPACT_ATOMS: atom_id res chain seq x y z
N MET A 1 2.26 25.58 -18.40
CA MET A 1 1.15 24.66 -18.68
C MET A 1 1.32 23.48 -17.75
N THR A 2 0.57 23.46 -16.66
CA THR A 2 0.64 22.45 -15.60
C THR A 2 0.03 21.14 -16.10
N THR A 3 0.86 20.12 -16.30
CA THR A 3 0.42 18.73 -16.50
C THR A 3 0.05 18.14 -15.15
N GLN A 4 -1.02 18.63 -14.53
CA GLN A 4 -1.66 17.86 -13.48
C GLN A 4 -2.45 16.74 -14.15
N PRO A 5 -2.30 15.47 -13.73
CA PRO A 5 -3.20 14.42 -14.18
C PRO A 5 -4.64 14.82 -13.82
N TYR A 6 -5.53 14.76 -14.80
CA TYR A 6 -6.92 15.23 -14.75
C TYR A 6 -7.71 14.74 -13.51
N PHE A 7 -7.29 13.63 -12.91
CA PHE A 7 -7.93 13.02 -11.75
C PHE A 7 -7.48 13.55 -10.39
N GLU A 8 -6.32 14.20 -10.26
CA GLU A 8 -5.88 14.80 -8.98
C GLU A 8 -6.62 16.09 -8.65
N ALA A 9 -7.00 16.87 -9.68
CA ALA A 9 -7.64 18.18 -9.49
C ALA A 9 -9.04 18.11 -8.84
N ILE A 10 -9.73 16.96 -8.92
CA ILE A 10 -11.10 16.80 -8.42
C ILE A 10 -11.15 16.47 -6.91
N ALA A 11 -10.04 16.03 -6.30
CA ALA A 11 -10.02 15.62 -4.89
C ALA A 11 -9.91 16.79 -3.88
N ARG A 12 -9.82 18.04 -4.34
CA ARG A 12 -9.28 19.15 -3.52
C ARG A 12 -10.20 19.77 -2.47
N GLN A 13 -11.46 19.34 -2.30
CA GLN A 13 -12.28 19.71 -1.14
C GLN A 13 -13.57 18.88 -1.12
N MET A 14 -13.46 17.61 -0.74
CA MET A 14 -14.66 16.86 -0.33
C MET A 14 -15.09 17.34 1.06
N PRO A 15 -16.40 17.49 1.33
CA PRO A 15 -16.88 17.84 2.65
C PRO A 15 -16.33 16.82 3.66
N GLN A 16 -15.59 17.31 4.66
CA GLN A 16 -15.22 16.48 5.81
C GLN A 16 -16.48 16.27 6.63
N ALA A 17 -17.29 15.29 6.20
CA ALA A 17 -18.36 14.77 7.03
C ALA A 17 -17.75 14.42 8.40
N ARG A 18 -18.45 14.77 9.49
CA ARG A 18 -18.02 14.42 10.84
C ARG A 18 -17.62 12.96 10.86
N TYR A 19 -16.36 12.69 11.20
CA TYR A 19 -15.84 11.34 11.40
C TYR A 19 -16.47 10.77 12.67
N VAL A 20 -17.70 10.26 12.55
CA VAL A 20 -18.38 9.53 13.63
C VAL A 20 -18.06 8.07 13.43
N LEU A 21 -17.01 7.60 14.11
CA LEU A 21 -16.69 6.18 14.18
C LEU A 21 -17.63 5.53 15.23
N PRO A 22 -18.57 4.66 14.83
CA PRO A 22 -19.45 4.01 15.78
C PRO A 22 -18.63 3.12 16.71
N ASN A 23 -19.03 3.06 17.97
CA ASN A 23 -18.50 2.09 18.92
C ASN A 23 -19.58 1.02 19.16
N PHE A 24 -19.14 -0.20 19.44
CA PHE A 24 -20.02 -1.29 19.82
C PHE A 24 -19.52 -1.97 21.10
N GLU A 25 -20.41 -2.69 21.77
CA GLU A 25 -20.10 -3.42 23.00
C GLU A 25 -20.18 -4.92 22.74
N GLU A 26 -19.13 -5.64 23.11
CA GLU A 26 -19.06 -7.10 23.04
C GLU A 26 -19.16 -7.68 24.45
N ARG A 27 -20.01 -8.69 24.62
CA ARG A 27 -20.13 -9.41 25.89
C ARG A 27 -19.02 -10.47 25.96
N THR A 28 -18.18 -10.37 26.98
CA THR A 28 -17.09 -11.31 27.28
C THR A 28 -17.39 -12.10 28.55
N ALA A 29 -16.57 -13.09 28.87
CA ALA A 29 -16.67 -13.85 30.13
C ALA A 29 -16.45 -12.97 31.38
N TYR A 30 -15.77 -11.83 31.24
CA TYR A 30 -15.39 -10.94 32.35
C TYR A 30 -16.17 -9.63 32.40
N GLY A 31 -17.16 -9.44 31.51
CA GLY A 31 -17.97 -8.22 31.45
C GLY A 31 -18.20 -7.75 30.02
N PHE A 32 -18.41 -6.44 29.84
CA PHE A 32 -18.60 -5.81 28.53
C PHE A 32 -17.33 -5.09 28.09
N LYS A 33 -16.93 -5.28 26.83
CA LYS A 33 -15.81 -4.58 26.22
C LYS A 33 -16.34 -3.66 25.14
N ARG A 34 -16.13 -2.35 25.30
CA ARG A 34 -16.47 -1.34 24.30
C ARG A 34 -15.27 -1.09 23.40
N GLN A 35 -15.48 -1.16 22.09
CA GLN A 35 -14.43 -1.01 21.10
C GLN A 35 -14.99 -0.39 19.82
N ASP A 36 -14.09 0.19 19.03
CA ASP A 36 -14.39 0.62 17.66
C ASP A 36 -14.03 -0.49 16.65
N PRO A 37 -14.49 -0.38 15.38
CA PRO A 37 -14.22 -1.39 14.36
C PRO A 37 -12.73 -1.60 14.06
N TYR A 38 -11.89 -0.57 14.13
CA TYR A 38 -10.45 -0.72 13.83
C TYR A 38 -9.73 -1.44 14.97
N ALA A 39 -10.07 -1.14 16.22
CA ALA A 39 -9.56 -1.87 17.37
C ALA A 39 -9.92 -3.37 17.28
N LYS A 40 -11.16 -3.70 16.88
CA LYS A 40 -11.57 -5.09 16.67
C LYS A 40 -10.80 -5.78 15.55
N LEU A 41 -10.63 -5.09 14.42
CA LEU A 41 -9.84 -5.62 13.30
C LEU A 41 -8.38 -5.86 13.71
N PHE A 42 -7.79 -4.96 14.50
CA PHE A 42 -6.43 -5.11 14.98
C PHE A 42 -6.27 -6.31 15.93
N GLU A 43 -7.28 -6.61 16.76
CA GLU A 43 -7.32 -7.84 17.57
C GLU A 43 -7.31 -9.11 16.71
N ASP A 44 -7.95 -9.05 15.54
CA ASP A 44 -7.93 -10.12 14.53
C ASP A 44 -6.68 -10.04 13.62
N ARG A 45 -5.66 -9.26 14.02
CA ARG A 45 -4.37 -9.04 13.34
C ARG A 45 -4.51 -8.41 11.95
N ILE A 46 -5.50 -7.53 11.79
CA ILE A 46 -5.77 -6.80 10.56
C ILE A 46 -5.32 -5.35 10.72
N VAL A 47 -4.37 -4.91 9.89
CA VAL A 47 -3.90 -3.52 9.77
C VAL A 47 -4.53 -2.88 8.54
N PHE A 48 -4.99 -1.63 8.65
CA PHE A 48 -5.68 -0.94 7.56
C PHE A 48 -4.88 0.28 7.06
N LEU A 49 -4.30 0.16 5.86
CA LEU A 49 -3.69 1.27 5.13
C LEU A 49 -4.72 1.89 4.17
N GLY A 50 -5.55 2.78 4.72
CA GLY A 50 -6.69 3.40 4.04
C GLY A 50 -6.49 4.85 3.61
N VAL A 51 -5.27 5.37 3.76
CA VAL A 51 -4.92 6.78 3.56
C VAL A 51 -3.70 6.91 2.64
N GLN A 52 -3.36 8.15 2.27
CA GLN A 52 -2.10 8.44 1.59
C GLN A 52 -0.90 7.97 2.43
N VAL A 53 0.14 7.46 1.78
CA VAL A 53 1.38 7.02 2.44
C VAL A 53 2.24 8.25 2.71
N ASP A 54 2.17 8.77 3.92
CA ASP A 54 3.05 9.80 4.46
C ASP A 54 3.74 9.31 5.75
N ASP A 55 4.61 10.14 6.33
CA ASP A 55 5.40 9.77 7.51
C ASP A 55 4.51 9.35 8.70
N ALA A 56 3.37 10.04 8.92
CA ALA A 56 2.45 9.73 10.01
C ALA A 56 1.78 8.36 9.79
N SER A 57 1.25 8.11 8.60
CA SER A 57 0.63 6.82 8.27
C SER A 57 1.65 5.67 8.29
N ALA A 58 2.91 5.93 7.92
CA ALA A 58 3.97 4.94 7.95
C ALA A 58 4.36 4.60 9.39
N ASP A 59 4.53 5.59 10.25
CA ASP A 59 4.79 5.38 11.68
C ASP A 59 3.68 4.55 12.33
N ASP A 60 2.41 4.87 12.05
CA ASP A 60 1.26 4.13 12.55
C ASP A 60 1.24 2.66 12.08
N VAL A 61 1.52 2.41 10.79
CA VAL A 61 1.54 1.05 10.23
C VAL A 61 2.73 0.26 10.78
N MET A 62 3.92 0.85 10.84
CA MET A 62 5.11 0.19 11.40
C MET A 62 4.91 -0.18 12.86
N ALA A 63 4.37 0.74 13.67
CA ALA A 63 4.07 0.47 15.07
C ALA A 63 3.07 -0.69 15.23
N GLN A 64 2.01 -0.71 14.42
CA GLN A 64 1.03 -1.80 14.41
C GLN A 64 1.67 -3.14 14.04
N LEU A 65 2.50 -3.19 13.01
CA LEU A 65 3.19 -4.41 12.58
C LEU A 65 4.12 -4.97 13.67
N LEU A 66 4.92 -4.10 14.31
CA LEU A 66 5.83 -4.49 15.40
C LEU A 66 5.08 -4.96 16.64
N VAL A 67 3.94 -4.34 16.98
CA VAL A 67 3.09 -4.79 18.08
C VAL A 67 2.50 -6.18 17.78
N LEU A 68 2.01 -6.42 16.56
CA LEU A 68 1.45 -7.71 16.17
C LEU A 68 2.50 -8.82 16.15
N GLU A 69 3.73 -8.51 15.72
CA GLU A 69 4.87 -9.43 15.84
C GLU A 69 5.16 -9.78 17.30
N SER A 70 5.25 -8.78 18.17
CA SER A 70 5.54 -8.97 19.61
C SER A 70 4.48 -9.84 20.32
N GLN A 71 3.21 -9.68 19.94
CA GLN A 71 2.10 -10.43 20.52
C GLN A 71 2.09 -11.91 20.10
N ASP A 72 2.33 -12.17 18.81
CA ASP A 72 2.40 -13.52 18.26
C ASP A 72 3.22 -13.48 16.96
N PRO A 73 4.51 -13.87 17.01
CA PRO A 73 5.41 -13.75 15.87
C PRO A 73 5.21 -14.86 14.82
N ASP A 74 4.42 -15.89 15.11
CA ASP A 74 4.17 -17.02 14.21
C ASP A 74 2.83 -16.90 13.46
N SER A 75 1.94 -16.03 13.93
CA SER A 75 0.62 -15.82 13.33
C SER A 75 0.64 -14.82 12.17
N LEU A 76 -0.14 -15.12 11.13
CA LEU A 76 -0.34 -14.27 9.96
C LEU A 76 -0.83 -12.86 10.35
N ILE A 77 -0.29 -11.84 9.69
CA ILE A 77 -0.83 -10.47 9.72
C ILE A 77 -1.54 -10.21 8.39
N THR A 78 -2.71 -9.58 8.42
CA THR A 78 -3.40 -9.15 7.20
C THR A 78 -3.35 -7.64 7.08
N MET A 79 -2.87 -7.12 5.96
CA MET A 79 -2.86 -5.70 5.64
C MET A 79 -3.89 -5.40 4.54
N TYR A 80 -4.92 -4.65 4.89
CA TYR A 80 -5.91 -4.12 3.95
C TYR A 80 -5.41 -2.80 3.37
N ILE A 81 -5.38 -2.71 2.04
CA ILE A 81 -4.83 -1.57 1.31
C ILE A 81 -5.94 -0.93 0.47
N ASN A 82 -6.16 0.36 0.74
CA ASN A 82 -6.96 1.25 -0.09
C ASN A 82 -6.31 2.64 -0.08
N SER A 83 -5.26 2.82 -0.87
CA SER A 83 -4.40 3.99 -0.79
C SER A 83 -3.99 4.51 -2.18
N PRO A 84 -3.92 5.84 -2.37
CA PRO A 84 -3.38 6.43 -3.59
C PRO A 84 -1.85 6.33 -3.69
N GLY A 85 -1.17 5.75 -2.70
CA GLY A 85 0.28 5.79 -2.56
C GLY A 85 0.72 7.05 -1.82
N GLY A 86 1.96 7.49 -2.03
CA GLY A 86 2.50 8.68 -1.38
C GLY A 86 4.03 8.73 -1.42
N SER A 87 4.66 9.17 -0.33
CA SER A 87 6.10 9.40 -0.24
C SER A 87 6.90 8.11 -0.41
N PHE A 88 8.03 8.22 -1.13
CA PHE A 88 8.96 7.11 -1.33
C PHE A 88 9.63 6.68 -0.01
N THR A 89 9.97 7.61 0.87
CA THR A 89 10.63 7.29 2.16
C THR A 89 9.68 6.55 3.09
N ALA A 90 8.44 7.02 3.18
CA ALA A 90 7.38 6.37 3.95
C ALA A 90 7.04 4.98 3.39
N LEU A 91 7.04 4.82 2.06
CA LEU A 91 6.96 3.52 1.39
C LEU A 91 8.06 2.58 1.86
N THR A 92 9.33 2.99 1.77
CA THR A 92 10.46 2.12 2.10
C THR A 92 10.47 1.74 3.58
N ALA A 93 10.00 2.62 4.46
CA ALA A 93 9.91 2.34 5.90
C ALA A 93 8.88 1.22 6.22
N ILE A 94 7.69 1.31 5.63
CA ILE A 94 6.67 0.24 5.75
C ILE A 94 7.18 -1.04 5.08
N TYR A 95 7.73 -0.93 3.86
CA TYR A 95 8.25 -2.06 3.10
C TYR A 95 9.30 -2.84 3.90
N ASP A 96 10.31 -2.15 4.43
CA ASP A 96 11.39 -2.79 5.19
C ASP A 96 10.86 -3.45 6.46
N THR A 97 9.90 -2.82 7.15
CA THR A 97 9.25 -3.43 8.32
C THR A 97 8.49 -4.70 7.91
N MET A 98 7.78 -4.67 6.77
CA MET A 98 7.08 -5.85 6.25
C MET A 98 8.02 -7.01 5.96
N GLN A 99 9.22 -6.74 5.44
CA GLN A 99 10.21 -7.78 5.14
C GLN A 99 11.03 -8.22 6.36
N TYR A 100 11.16 -7.35 7.36
CA TYR A 100 11.99 -7.56 8.55
C TYR A 100 11.31 -8.47 9.58
N ILE A 101 10.02 -8.26 9.83
CA ILE A 101 9.30 -8.98 10.89
C ILE A 101 9.13 -10.46 10.54
N LYS A 102 9.07 -11.31 11.57
CA LYS A 102 8.90 -12.77 11.41
C LYS A 102 7.54 -13.18 10.80
N PRO A 103 6.40 -12.58 11.18
CA PRO A 103 5.10 -12.95 10.63
C PRO A 103 5.03 -12.85 9.11
N GLN A 104 4.36 -13.80 8.48
CA GLN A 104 3.92 -13.61 7.10
C GLN A 104 2.87 -12.50 7.03
N ILE A 105 2.88 -11.75 5.93
CA ILE A 105 1.96 -10.64 5.70
C ILE A 105 1.10 -10.93 4.47
N GLN A 106 -0.20 -11.09 4.69
CA GLN A 106 -1.19 -11.16 3.64
C GLN A 106 -1.62 -9.74 3.26
N THR A 107 -1.53 -9.37 1.99
CA THR A 107 -1.97 -8.06 1.51
C THR A 107 -3.28 -8.19 0.75
N VAL A 108 -4.23 -7.28 0.96
CA VAL A 108 -5.52 -7.30 0.26
C VAL A 108 -5.89 -5.92 -0.26
N CYS A 109 -6.00 -5.76 -1.57
CA CYS A 109 -6.49 -4.54 -2.19
C CYS A 109 -8.04 -4.51 -2.19
N LEU A 110 -8.62 -3.52 -1.51
CA LEU A 110 -10.09 -3.41 -1.36
C LEU A 110 -10.72 -2.42 -2.34
N GLY A 111 -9.96 -1.46 -2.85
CA GLY A 111 -10.45 -0.40 -3.75
C GLY A 111 -9.37 0.03 -4.72
N GLN A 112 -8.31 0.65 -4.21
CA GLN A 112 -7.13 0.93 -5.01
C GLN A 112 -5.81 0.70 -4.28
N ALA A 113 -4.79 0.35 -5.03
CA ALA A 113 -3.39 0.40 -4.63
C ALA A 113 -2.62 1.09 -5.75
N ALA A 114 -2.32 2.38 -5.58
CA ALA A 114 -1.61 3.18 -6.59
C ALA A 114 -0.22 3.57 -6.10
N SER A 115 0.75 3.70 -7.02
CA SER A 115 2.11 4.17 -6.72
C SER A 115 2.74 3.31 -5.61
N ALA A 116 3.24 3.94 -4.53
CA ALA A 116 3.74 3.27 -3.33
C ALA A 116 2.82 2.15 -2.80
N ALA A 117 1.50 2.34 -2.81
CA ALA A 117 0.58 1.32 -2.31
C ALA A 117 0.55 0.06 -3.19
N ALA A 118 0.82 0.18 -4.49
CA ALA A 118 0.97 -0.97 -5.38
C ALA A 118 2.22 -1.80 -5.05
N VAL A 119 3.31 -1.13 -4.66
CA VAL A 119 4.55 -1.79 -4.20
C VAL A 119 4.28 -2.53 -2.89
N LEU A 120 3.64 -1.88 -1.92
CA LEU A 120 3.27 -2.51 -0.64
C LEU A 120 2.31 -3.69 -0.85
N LEU A 121 1.37 -3.59 -1.79
CA LEU A 121 0.51 -4.71 -2.17
C LEU A 121 1.33 -5.90 -2.69
N ALA A 122 2.25 -5.65 -3.62
CA ALA A 122 3.11 -6.67 -4.22
C ALA A 122 4.10 -7.29 -3.22
N ALA A 123 4.49 -6.52 -2.18
CA ALA A 123 5.45 -6.91 -1.14
C ALA A 123 4.89 -7.85 -0.07
N GLY A 124 3.61 -8.21 -0.14
CA GLY A 124 3.03 -9.26 0.70
C GLY A 124 3.69 -10.61 0.46
N SER A 125 3.57 -11.52 1.42
CA SER A 125 4.16 -12.85 1.32
C SER A 125 3.62 -13.61 0.08
N PRO A 126 4.47 -14.33 -0.68
CA PRO A 126 4.05 -15.05 -1.88
C PRO A 126 2.87 -16.01 -1.63
N GLY A 127 1.89 -16.00 -2.54
CA GLY A 127 0.65 -16.76 -2.41
C GLY A 127 -0.38 -16.14 -1.47
N LYS A 128 -0.12 -14.95 -0.90
CA LYS A 128 -0.99 -14.24 0.04
C LYS A 128 -1.26 -12.78 -0.36
N ARG A 129 -1.10 -12.46 -1.64
CA ARG A 129 -1.39 -11.13 -2.18
C ARG A 129 -2.72 -11.19 -2.91
N LEU A 130 -3.69 -10.43 -2.46
CA LEU A 130 -5.09 -10.58 -2.86
C LEU A 130 -5.67 -9.26 -3.35
N ALA A 131 -6.66 -9.31 -4.24
CA ALA A 131 -7.43 -8.15 -4.65
C ALA A 131 -8.92 -8.47 -4.74
N LEU A 132 -9.78 -7.50 -4.41
CA LEU A 132 -11.21 -7.60 -4.73
C LEU A 132 -11.44 -7.43 -6.25
N PRO A 133 -12.53 -7.97 -6.82
CA PRO A 133 -12.74 -7.99 -8.28
C PRO A 133 -12.74 -6.62 -8.96
N ASN A 134 -13.24 -5.60 -8.26
CA ASN A 134 -13.33 -4.23 -8.79
C ASN A 134 -12.18 -3.34 -8.31
N ALA A 135 -11.18 -3.91 -7.64
CA ALA A 135 -10.00 -3.16 -7.25
C ALA A 135 -9.19 -2.77 -8.49
N ARG A 136 -8.51 -1.62 -8.40
CA ARG A 136 -7.57 -1.15 -9.41
C ARG A 136 -6.18 -1.00 -8.83
N ILE A 137 -5.18 -1.37 -9.60
CA ILE A 137 -3.77 -1.21 -9.24
C ILE A 137 -3.14 -0.26 -10.25
N LEU A 138 -2.35 0.70 -9.77
CA LEU A 138 -1.64 1.66 -10.63
C LEU A 138 -0.16 1.64 -10.30
N ILE A 139 0.67 1.38 -11.32
CA ILE A 139 2.12 1.51 -11.23
C ILE A 139 2.59 2.61 -12.18
N HIS A 140 3.56 3.39 -11.74
CA HIS A 140 4.20 4.48 -12.47
C HIS A 140 5.56 4.79 -11.83
N GLN A 141 6.42 5.50 -12.55
CA GLN A 141 7.73 5.91 -12.04
C GLN A 141 7.60 6.95 -10.90
N PRO A 142 8.61 7.08 -10.03
CA PRO A 142 8.63 8.17 -9.04
C PRO A 142 8.54 9.53 -9.75
N ALA A 143 7.76 10.43 -9.17
CA ALA A 143 7.58 11.79 -9.68
C ALA A 143 7.97 12.82 -8.62
N MET A 144 8.56 13.92 -9.07
CA MET A 144 8.94 15.06 -8.26
C MET A 144 8.18 16.29 -8.78
N GLU A 145 7.63 17.10 -7.87
CA GLU A 145 7.14 18.43 -8.23
C GLU A 145 8.32 19.39 -8.43
N GLY A 146 8.24 20.25 -9.45
CA GLY A 146 9.37 20.97 -10.05
C GLY A 146 10.41 21.53 -9.06
N MET A 147 11.67 21.24 -9.34
CA MET A 147 12.83 21.73 -8.60
C MET A 147 13.48 22.93 -9.30
N GLN A 148 13.95 23.89 -8.51
CA GLN A 148 14.79 25.01 -8.94
C GLN A 148 15.99 25.12 -7.99
N GLY A 149 17.17 25.43 -8.51
CA GLY A 149 18.39 25.50 -7.71
C GLY A 149 19.63 25.64 -8.57
N GLN A 150 20.81 25.53 -7.95
CA GLN A 150 22.06 25.47 -8.69
C GLN A 150 22.14 24.17 -9.50
N ALA A 151 22.90 24.17 -10.59
CA ALA A 151 23.07 22.97 -11.42
C ALA A 151 23.58 21.76 -10.62
N SER A 152 24.44 21.99 -9.62
CA SER A 152 24.93 20.95 -8.69
C SER A 152 23.82 20.37 -7.84
N ASP A 153 22.91 21.20 -7.31
CA ASP A 153 21.80 20.75 -6.48
C ASP A 153 20.81 19.93 -7.30
N ILE A 154 20.51 20.40 -8.52
CA ILE A 154 19.65 19.69 -9.47
C ILE A 154 20.25 18.32 -9.81
N GLN A 155 21.55 18.24 -10.05
CA GLN A 155 22.22 16.97 -10.33
C GLN A 155 22.08 15.99 -9.16
N ILE A 156 22.31 16.44 -7.92
CA ILE A 156 22.18 15.59 -6.72
C ILE A 156 20.78 14.99 -6.60
N VAL A 157 19.74 15.79 -6.83
CA VAL A 157 18.35 15.32 -6.73
C VAL A 157 17.98 14.43 -7.91
N ALA A 158 18.48 14.72 -9.12
CA ALA A 158 18.28 13.85 -10.27
C ALA A 158 18.89 12.46 -10.03
N ASP A 159 20.13 12.40 -9.52
CA ASP A 159 20.81 11.15 -9.21
C ASP A 159 20.04 10.34 -8.14
N GLU A 160 19.47 11.01 -7.13
CA GLU A 160 18.66 10.35 -6.10
C GLU A 160 17.33 9.82 -6.65
N ILE A 161 16.67 10.55 -7.55
CA ILE A 161 15.44 10.07 -8.20
C ILE A 161 15.73 8.87 -9.10
N ASP A 162 16.84 8.88 -9.84
CA ASP A 162 17.26 7.74 -10.63
C ASP A 162 17.54 6.53 -9.73
N ARG A 163 18.19 6.73 -8.57
CA ARG A 163 18.39 5.67 -7.56
C ARG A 163 17.06 5.11 -7.04
N MET A 164 16.10 5.98 -6.69
CA MET A 164 14.76 5.58 -6.24
C MET A 164 14.00 4.81 -7.32
N ARG A 165 14.12 5.24 -8.58
CA ARG A 165 13.51 4.58 -9.73
C ARG A 165 14.07 3.18 -9.93
N VAL A 166 15.40 3.02 -9.91
CA VAL A 166 16.04 1.70 -10.03
C VAL A 166 15.60 0.78 -8.88
N TRP A 167 15.55 1.28 -7.64
CA TRP A 167 15.06 0.50 -6.51
C TRP A 167 13.61 0.04 -6.71
N LEU A 168 12.73 0.90 -7.23
CA LEU A 168 11.34 0.57 -7.53
C LEU A 168 11.25 -0.53 -8.60
N GLU A 169 12.02 -0.39 -9.68
CA GLU A 169 12.07 -1.36 -10.78
C GLU A 169 12.50 -2.74 -10.29
N ASP A 170 13.59 -2.80 -9.52
CA ASP A 170 14.15 -4.04 -8.98
C ASP A 170 13.21 -4.68 -7.95
N THR A 171 12.60 -3.87 -7.08
CA THR A 171 11.67 -4.35 -6.04
C THR A 171 10.40 -4.92 -6.67
N LEU A 172 9.81 -4.22 -7.64
CA LEU A 172 8.65 -4.75 -8.38
C LEU A 172 9.03 -5.99 -9.19
N ALA A 173 10.20 -6.02 -9.82
CA ALA A 173 10.67 -7.20 -10.54
C ALA A 173 10.81 -8.42 -9.62
N HIS A 174 11.37 -8.22 -8.43
CA HIS A 174 11.51 -9.26 -7.41
C HIS A 174 10.16 -9.86 -7.01
N HIS A 175 9.19 -9.02 -6.66
CA HIS A 175 7.89 -9.48 -6.17
C HIS A 175 6.98 -10.01 -7.28
N THR A 176 7.03 -9.45 -8.48
CA THR A 176 6.15 -9.86 -9.58
C THR A 176 6.70 -11.03 -10.40
N GLY A 177 8.02 -11.26 -10.37
CA GLY A 177 8.70 -12.16 -11.30
C GLY A 177 8.82 -11.59 -12.73
N THR A 178 8.33 -10.37 -12.98
CA THR A 178 8.48 -9.68 -14.25
C THR A 178 9.90 -9.11 -14.36
N PRO A 179 10.61 -9.26 -15.50
CA PRO A 179 11.96 -8.71 -15.64
C PRO A 179 12.01 -7.19 -15.41
N ALA A 180 13.04 -6.68 -14.74
CA ALA A 180 13.21 -5.25 -14.45
C ALA A 180 13.13 -4.36 -15.71
N GLU A 181 13.65 -4.83 -16.85
CA GLU A 181 13.52 -4.13 -18.14
C GLU A 181 12.08 -3.96 -18.60
N GLN A 182 11.21 -4.93 -18.30
CA GLN A 182 9.80 -4.82 -18.60
C GLN A 182 9.10 -3.88 -17.60
N ILE A 183 9.41 -3.98 -16.30
CA ILE A 183 8.91 -3.02 -15.31
C ILE A 183 9.26 -1.59 -15.72
N ARG A 184 10.53 -1.32 -16.08
CA ARG A 184 11.01 0.00 -16.52
C ARG A 184 10.18 0.58 -17.67
N ARG A 185 9.87 -0.23 -18.68
CA ARG A 185 9.02 0.20 -19.81
C ARG A 185 7.58 0.44 -19.37
N ASP A 186 7.08 -0.41 -18.49
CA ASP A 186 5.68 -0.39 -18.05
C ASP A 186 5.37 0.75 -17.06
N ILE A 187 6.35 1.24 -16.30
CA ILE A 187 6.18 2.37 -15.38
C ILE A 187 6.51 3.74 -16.00
N GLU A 188 6.98 3.77 -17.25
CA GLU A 188 7.33 5.01 -17.96
C GLU A 188 6.13 5.97 -18.05
N ARG A 189 4.92 5.40 -18.12
CA ARG A 189 3.63 6.10 -18.01
C ARG A 189 2.74 5.35 -17.04
N ASP A 190 1.72 6.04 -16.54
CA ASP A 190 0.69 5.44 -15.69
C ASP A 190 0.11 4.18 -16.33
N LYS A 191 0.33 3.05 -15.66
CA LYS A 191 -0.24 1.75 -16.05
C LYS A 191 -1.30 1.36 -15.03
N ILE A 192 -2.55 1.46 -15.45
CA ILE A 192 -3.72 1.10 -14.64
C ILE A 192 -4.12 -0.34 -14.99
N LEU A 193 -4.23 -1.18 -13.96
CA LEU A 193 -4.54 -2.59 -14.05
C LEU A 193 -5.83 -2.88 -13.30
N THR A 194 -6.71 -3.67 -13.91
CA THR A 194 -7.80 -4.33 -13.17
C THR A 194 -7.23 -5.37 -12.21
N ALA A 195 -8.03 -5.86 -11.26
CA ALA A 195 -7.61 -6.93 -10.36
C ALA A 195 -7.09 -8.18 -11.10
N GLN A 196 -7.74 -8.57 -12.20
CA GLN A 196 -7.29 -9.71 -13.01
C GLN A 196 -5.96 -9.41 -13.72
N GLN A 197 -5.82 -8.23 -14.33
CA GLN A 197 -4.57 -7.85 -14.97
C GLN A 197 -3.42 -7.75 -13.96
N ALA A 198 -3.69 -7.30 -12.74
CA ALA A 198 -2.70 -7.27 -11.67
C ALA A 198 -2.27 -8.68 -11.24
N ALA A 199 -3.20 -9.64 -11.23
CA ALA A 199 -2.88 -11.05 -11.00
C ALA A 199 -2.01 -11.62 -12.12
N ASP A 200 -2.40 -11.39 -13.37
CA ASP A 200 -1.65 -11.85 -14.54
C ASP A 200 -0.25 -11.22 -14.62
N TYR A 201 -0.10 -9.99 -14.10
CA TYR A 201 1.18 -9.27 -14.02
C TYR A 201 2.04 -9.71 -12.82
N GLY A 202 1.48 -10.45 -11.86
CA GLY A 202 2.17 -10.92 -10.65
C GLY A 202 2.19 -9.93 -9.48
N LEU A 203 1.42 -8.83 -9.52
CA LEU A 203 1.28 -7.87 -8.41
C LEU A 203 0.42 -8.44 -7.27
N VAL A 204 -0.49 -9.34 -7.61
CA VAL A 204 -1.29 -10.14 -6.66
C VAL A 204 -1.30 -11.59 -7.10
N ASP A 205 -1.56 -12.50 -6.17
CA ASP A 205 -1.66 -13.94 -6.43
C ASP A 205 -3.08 -14.36 -6.79
N GLN A 206 -4.11 -13.72 -6.22
CA GLN A 206 -5.50 -14.10 -6.43
C GLN A 206 -6.48 -12.92 -6.40
N VAL A 207 -7.47 -12.97 -7.28
CA VAL A 207 -8.68 -12.14 -7.21
C VAL A 207 -9.75 -12.88 -6.39
N LEU A 208 -10.21 -12.26 -5.31
CA LEU A 208 -11.18 -12.87 -4.40
C LEU A 208 -12.56 -12.99 -5.04
N ALA A 209 -13.12 -14.20 -5.06
CA ALA A 209 -14.52 -14.42 -5.43
C ALA A 209 -15.48 -14.02 -4.30
N SER A 210 -16.73 -13.73 -4.66
CA SER A 210 -17.78 -13.45 -3.68
C SER A 210 -17.98 -14.65 -2.74
N ARG A 211 -17.96 -14.40 -1.42
CA ARG A 211 -18.29 -15.40 -0.40
C ARG A 211 -19.77 -15.81 -0.38
N LYS A 212 -20.65 -15.14 -1.14
CA LYS A 212 -22.10 -15.44 -1.18
C LYS A 212 -22.45 -16.74 -1.92
N ALA A 213 -21.48 -17.38 -2.57
CA ALA A 213 -21.65 -18.61 -3.34
C ALA A 213 -20.92 -19.83 -2.73
N GLN A 214 -20.51 -19.75 -1.45
CA GLN A 214 -19.96 -20.87 -0.68
C GLN A 214 -20.89 -21.27 0.46
#